data_AF-A0A967U4Q6-F1
#
_entry.id   AF-A0A967U4Q6-F1
#
_cell.length_a   1.000
_cell.length_b   1.000
_cell.length_c   1.000
_cell.angle_alpha   90.00
_cell.angle_beta   90.00
_cell.angle_gamma   90.00
#
_symmetry.space_group_name_H-M   'P 1'
#
loop_
_entity.id
_entity.type
_entity.pdbx_description
1 polymer ?
#
loop_
_entity_poly.entity_id
_entity_poly.type
_entity_poly.pdbx_seq_one_letter_code
_entity_poly.pdbx_strand_id
1 'polypeptide(L)'
;FLILLGAFKWDWRFSVLGTTGIVLGAIYMLWAYQRVMFGPLNKPENKALKDLSIREIFVLTPIAIMIFVMGIYPKPFLERIEPSVNSLIHTKFSQTIKQDDSENVLSRYFRGR
;
A
#
# COMPACT_ATOMS: atom_id res chain seq x y z
N PHE A 1 4.41 0.13 5.96
CA PHE A 1 5.73 0.68 6.39
C PHE A 1 6.72 0.79 5.23
N LEU A 2 7.10 -0.30 4.55
CA LEU A 2 8.13 -0.28 3.50
C LEU A 2 7.91 0.80 2.41
N ILE A 3 6.66 1.02 2.02
CA ILE A 3 6.29 2.09 1.08
C ILE A 3 6.64 3.50 1.59
N LEU A 4 6.45 3.78 2.88
CA LEU A 4 6.77 5.08 3.48
C LEU A 4 8.28 5.24 3.63
N LEU A 5 9.00 4.15 3.93
CA LEU A 5 10.47 4.17 3.96
C LEU A 5 11.04 4.49 2.57
N GLY A 6 10.47 3.91 1.52
CA GLY A 6 10.82 4.23 0.13
C GLY A 6 10.54 5.70 -0.22
N ALA A 7 9.34 6.19 0.10
CA ALA A 7 8.96 7.59 -0.13
C ALA A 7 9.84 8.57 0.66
N PHE A 8 10.20 8.24 1.91
CA PHE A 8 11.01 9.10 2.78
C PHE A 8 12.44 9.27 2.25
N LYS A 9 12.99 8.21 1.64
CA LYS A 9 14.30 8.27 0.97
C LYS A 9 14.31 9.21 -0.24
N TRP A 10 13.16 9.44 -0.88
CA TRP A 10 13.04 10.35 -2.01
C TRP A 10 12.75 11.79 -1.55
N ASP A 11 11.65 12.01 -0.84
CA ASP A 11 11.33 13.29 -0.19
C ASP A 11 10.37 13.05 1.00
N TRP A 12 10.76 13.56 2.17
CA TRP A 12 10.02 13.43 3.43
C TRP A 12 8.60 14.01 3.38
N ARG A 13 8.34 15.02 2.54
CA ARG A 13 7.03 15.69 2.43
C ARG A 13 5.94 14.71 2.02
N PHE A 14 6.25 13.79 1.10
CA PHE A 14 5.29 12.78 0.64
C PHE A 14 5.02 11.72 1.71
N SER A 15 6.03 11.37 2.52
CA SER A 15 5.82 10.46 3.65
C SER A 15 4.93 11.05 4.74
N VAL A 16 5.02 12.36 4.99
CA VAL A 16 4.11 13.05 5.91
C VAL A 16 2.67 12.99 5.39
N LEU A 17 2.46 13.32 4.11
CA LEU A 17 1.14 13.22 3.47
C LEU A 17 0.57 11.79 3.52
N GLY A 18 1.39 10.78 3.18
CA GLY A 18 0.99 9.38 3.21
C GLY A 18 0.64 8.88 4.61
N THR A 19 1.43 9.28 5.62
CA THR A 19 1.19 8.89 7.03
C THR A 19 -0.11 9.49 7.54
N THR A 20 -0.39 10.77 7.24
CA THR A 20 -1.67 11.41 7.57
C THR A 20 -2.85 10.64 6.97
N GLY A 21 -2.75 10.19 5.71
CA GLY A 21 -3.76 9.36 5.08
C GLY A 21 -4.01 8.04 5.81
N ILE A 22 -2.95 7.37 6.26
CA ILE A 22 -3.05 6.13 7.05
C ILE A 22 -3.77 6.39 8.38
N VAL A 23 -3.43 7.48 9.07
CA VAL A 23 -4.06 7.85 10.36
C VAL A 23 -5.55 8.12 10.18
N LEU A 24 -5.93 8.91 9.17
CA LEU A 24 -7.33 9.19 8.86
C LEU A 24 -8.10 7.91 8.49
N GLY A 25 -7.47 7.03 7.70
CA GLY A 25 -8.04 5.71 7.36
C GLY A 25 -8.27 4.85 8.59
N ALA A 26 -7.31 4.80 9.52
CA ALA A 26 -7.45 4.05 10.76
C ALA A 26 -8.57 4.60 11.65
N ILE A 27 -8.68 5.92 11.80
CA ILE A 27 -9.76 6.57 12.54
C ILE A 27 -11.12 6.23 11.92
N TYR A 28 -11.25 6.31 10.60
CA TYR A 28 -12.49 5.98 9.90
C TYR A 28 -12.87 4.51 10.08
N MET A 29 -11.91 3.58 9.95
CA MET A 29 -12.14 2.15 10.15
C MET A 29 -12.58 1.85 11.58
N LEU A 30 -11.96 2.49 12.57
CA LEU A 30 -12.35 2.33 13.98
C LEU A 30 -13.76 2.86 14.23
N TRP A 31 -14.06 4.06 13.75
CA TRP A 31 -15.39 4.67 13.87
C TRP A 31 -16.47 3.84 13.18
N ALA A 32 -16.19 3.33 11.98
CA ALA A 32 -17.10 2.47 11.24
C ALA A 32 -17.34 1.14 11.98
N TYR A 33 -16.27 0.49 12.47
CA TYR A 33 -16.38 -0.72 13.28
C TYR A 33 -17.25 -0.49 14.52
N GLN A 34 -17.00 0.61 15.25
CA GLN A 34 -17.77 0.95 16.43
C GLN A 34 -19.27 1.13 16.11
N ARG A 35 -19.58 1.83 15.03
CA ARG A 35 -20.96 2.07 14.60
C ARG A 35 -21.66 0.80 14.11
N VAL A 36 -20.95 -0.06 13.39
CA VAL A 36 -21.52 -1.29 12.81
C VAL A 36 -21.77 -2.35 13.89
N MET A 37 -20.84 -2.51 14.84
CA MET A 37 -20.93 -3.57 15.85
C MET A 37 -21.63 -3.12 17.14
N PHE A 38 -21.45 -1.87 17.59
CA PHE A 38 -21.99 -1.38 18.87
C PHE A 38 -23.10 -0.33 18.71
N GLY A 39 -23.49 0.00 17.48
CA GLY A 39 -24.58 0.95 17.23
C GLY A 39 -25.96 0.37 17.54
N PRO A 40 -26.97 1.21 17.85
CA PRO A 40 -28.34 0.75 18.05
C PRO A 40 -28.91 0.13 16.77
N LEU A 41 -29.65 -0.97 16.92
CA LEU A 41 -30.34 -1.66 15.83
C LEU A 41 -31.53 -0.82 15.32
N ASN A 42 -31.22 0.16 14.47
CA ASN A 42 -32.21 1.12 13.96
C ASN A 42 -33.12 0.52 12.87
N LYS A 43 -32.72 -0.60 12.25
CA LYS A 43 -33.49 -1.27 11.20
C LYS A 43 -34.07 -2.60 11.71
N PRO A 44 -35.39 -2.82 11.64
CA PRO A 44 -36.01 -4.07 12.09
C PRO A 44 -35.54 -5.28 11.28
N GLU A 45 -35.17 -5.08 10.00
CA GLU A 45 -34.60 -6.11 9.10
C GLU A 45 -33.27 -6.68 9.61
N ASN A 46 -32.47 -5.87 10.29
CA ASN A 46 -31.16 -6.29 10.79
C ASN A 46 -31.27 -7.25 11.99
N LYS A 47 -32.44 -7.36 12.62
CA LYS A 47 -32.69 -8.31 13.71
C LYS A 47 -32.80 -9.76 13.24
N ALA A 48 -33.07 -9.96 11.94
CA ALA A 48 -33.21 -11.29 11.33
C ALA A 48 -31.94 -11.73 10.59
N LEU A 49 -30.83 -11.00 10.74
CA LEU A 49 -29.56 -11.40 10.15
C LEU A 49 -29.08 -12.69 10.82
N LYS A 50 -28.89 -13.72 10.00
CA LYS A 50 -28.34 -14.99 10.42
C LYS A 50 -26.83 -14.84 10.63
N ASP A 51 -26.32 -15.39 11.72
CA ASP A 51 -24.89 -15.47 11.96
C ASP A 51 -24.16 -16.24 10.85
N LEU A 52 -22.85 -16.05 10.80
CA LEU A 52 -21.99 -16.66 9.78
C LEU A 52 -22.19 -18.17 9.74
N SER A 53 -22.46 -18.69 8.54
CA SER A 53 -22.56 -20.13 8.33
C SER A 53 -21.17 -20.77 8.37
N ILE A 54 -21.09 -22.05 8.74
CA ILE A 54 -19.82 -22.80 8.80
C ILE A 54 -19.06 -22.69 7.47
N ARG A 55 -19.77 -22.71 6.33
CA ARG A 55 -19.18 -22.55 5.00
C ARG A 55 -18.54 -21.18 4.80
N GLU A 56 -19.18 -20.10 5.26
CA GLU A 56 -18.62 -18.75 5.18
C GLU A 56 -17.35 -18.63 6.04
N ILE A 57 -17.35 -19.20 7.24
CA ILE A 57 -16.17 -19.23 8.11
C ILE A 57 -15.01 -19.96 7.42
N PHE A 58 -15.26 -21.10 6.78
CA PHE A 58 -14.23 -21.84 6.04
C PHE A 58 -13.65 -21.05 4.86
N VAL A 59 -14.41 -20.15 4.23
CA VAL A 59 -13.91 -19.29 3.14
C VAL A 59 -13.13 -18.09 3.69
N LEU A 60 -13.56 -17.52 4.82
CA LEU A 60 -12.89 -16.38 5.45
C LEU A 60 -11.59 -16.77 6.17
N THR A 61 -11.55 -17.97 6.74
CA THR A 61 -10.40 -18.51 7.49
C THR A 61 -9.08 -18.47 6.71
N PRO A 62 -8.96 -18.99 5.48
CA PRO A 62 -7.69 -18.97 4.75
C PRO A 62 -7.22 -17.55 4.44
N ILE A 63 -8.14 -16.61 4.18
CA ILE A 63 -7.81 -15.21 3.95
C ILE A 63 -7.23 -14.60 5.23
N ALA A 64 -7.89 -14.83 6.37
CA ALA A 64 -7.39 -14.37 7.66
C ALA A 64 -6.00 -14.94 7.96
N ILE A 65 -5.80 -16.25 7.74
CA ILE A 65 -4.50 -16.91 7.90
C ILE A 65 -3.43 -16.23 7.03
N MET A 66 -3.71 -15.95 5.76
CA MET A 66 -2.75 -15.27 4.88
C MET A 66 -2.40 -13.86 5.38
N ILE A 67 -3.38 -13.10 5.90
CA ILE A 67 -3.13 -11.78 6.50
C ILE A 67 -2.18 -11.91 7.70
N PHE A 68 -2.39 -12.90 8.58
CA PHE A 68 -1.51 -13.14 9.72
C PHE A 68 -0.10 -13.58 9.30
N VAL A 69 0.00 -14.52 8.36
CA VAL A 69 1.29 -14.99 7.83
C VAL A 69 2.06 -13.83 7.23
N MET A 70 1.41 -12.99 6.40
CA MET A 70 2.05 -11.83 5.79
C MET A 70 2.45 -10.78 6.84
N GLY A 71 1.65 -10.60 7.90
CA GLY A 71 1.94 -9.67 8.98
C GLY A 71 3.15 -10.07 9.83
N ILE A 72 3.29 -11.37 10.14
CA ILE A 72 4.39 -11.88 10.98
C ILE A 72 5.66 -12.14 10.14
N TYR A 73 5.51 -12.73 8.95
CA TYR A 73 6.62 -13.12 8.09
C TYR A 73 6.39 -12.70 6.63
N PRO A 74 6.62 -11.40 6.30
CA PRO A 74 6.43 -10.90 4.93
C PRO A 74 7.54 -11.30 3.94
N LYS A 75 8.69 -11.83 4.42
CA LYS A 75 9.87 -12.13 3.57
C LYS A 75 9.59 -13.01 2.35
N PRO A 76 8.81 -14.11 2.42
CA PRO A 76 8.55 -14.97 1.27
C PRO A 76 7.88 -14.25 0.10
N PHE A 77 7.05 -13.24 0.42
CA PHE A 77 6.40 -12.41 -0.59
C PHE A 77 7.38 -11.39 -1.18
N LEU A 78 8.25 -10.79 -0.35
CA LEU A 78 9.24 -9.81 -0.79
C LEU A 78 10.32 -10.44 -1.67
N GLU A 79 10.86 -11.59 -1.29
CA GLU A 79 11.89 -12.32 -2.06
C GLU A 79 11.42 -12.71 -3.47
N ARG A 80 10.10 -12.93 -3.64
CA ARG A 80 9.48 -13.16 -4.95
C ARG A 80 9.39 -11.90 -5.83
N ILE A 81 9.32 -10.72 -5.22
CA ILE A 81 9.13 -9.42 -5.91
C ILE A 81 10.49 -8.75 -6.21
N GLU A 82 11.46 -8.88 -5.31
CA GLU A 82 12.80 -8.29 -5.40
C GLU A 82 13.50 -8.47 -6.77
N PRO A 83 13.60 -9.67 -7.37
CA PRO A 83 14.32 -9.84 -8.64
C PRO A 83 13.69 -9.05 -9.78
N SER A 84 12.35 -8.98 -9.83
CA SER A 84 11.63 -8.18 -10.82
C SER A 84 11.87 -6.70 -10.61
N VAL A 85 11.83 -6.20 -9.37
CA VAL A 85 12.09 -4.79 -9.05
C VAL A 85 13.53 -4.39 -9.38
N ASN A 86 14.51 -5.23 -9.02
CA ASN A 86 15.92 -4.98 -9.34
C ASN A 86 16.14 -4.90 -10.85
N SER A 87 15.52 -5.79 -11.62
CA SER A 87 15.59 -5.77 -13.09
C SER A 87 15.02 -4.46 -13.67
N LEU A 88 13.93 -3.94 -13.11
CA LEU A 88 13.31 -2.68 -13.54
C LEU A 88 14.21 -1.48 -13.24
N ILE A 89 14.82 -1.44 -12.05
CA ILE A 89 15.74 -0.36 -11.66
C ILE A 89 16.94 -0.35 -12.61
N HIS A 90 17.55 -1.50 -12.89
CA HIS A 90 18.74 -1.55 -13.76
C HIS A 90 18.43 -1.22 -15.23
N THR A 91 17.29 -1.67 -15.76
CA THR A 91 17.00 -1.59 -17.21
C THR A 91 16.44 -0.22 -17.63
N LYS A 92 15.54 0.39 -16.84
CA LYS A 92 14.85 1.63 -17.25
C LYS A 92 15.35 2.89 -16.55
N PHE A 93 15.74 2.81 -15.28
CA PHE A 93 16.15 4.00 -14.52
C PHE A 93 17.51 4.54 -14.99
N SER A 94 18.48 3.67 -15.26
CA SER A 94 19.80 4.06 -15.79
C SER A 94 19.73 4.70 -17.17
N GLN A 95 18.71 4.36 -17.98
CA GLN A 95 18.51 4.92 -19.31
C GLN A 95 17.87 6.31 -19.23
N THR A 96 16.86 6.52 -18.38
CA THR A 96 16.25 7.85 -18.22
C THR A 96 17.21 8.88 -17.63
N ILE A 97 18.04 8.51 -16.64
CA ILE A 97 19.04 9.43 -16.08
C ILE A 97 20.12 9.77 -17.13
N LYS A 98 20.61 8.80 -17.91
CA LYS A 98 21.57 9.07 -19.00
C LYS A 98 20.99 9.87 -20.16
N GLN A 99 19.72 9.64 -20.51
CA GLN A 99 19.02 10.34 -21.58
C GLN A 99 18.76 11.80 -21.19
N ASP A 100 18.25 12.05 -19.97
CA ASP A 100 17.98 13.40 -19.44
C ASP A 100 19.28 14.21 -19.30
N ASP A 101 20.36 13.62 -18.76
CA ASP A 101 21.66 14.27 -18.71
C ASP A 101 22.20 14.61 -20.11
N SER A 102 22.05 13.72 -21.10
CA SER A 102 22.51 14.00 -22.46
C SER A 102 21.72 15.12 -23.15
N GLU A 103 20.41 15.21 -22.97
CA GLU A 103 19.56 16.26 -23.55
C GLU A 103 19.76 17.62 -22.84
N ASN A 104 19.93 17.60 -21.53
CA ASN A 104 20.19 18.80 -20.72
C ASN A 104 21.61 19.34 -20.96
N VAL A 105 22.61 18.47 -21.16
CA VAL A 105 23.96 18.87 -21.57
C VAL A 105 23.97 19.44 -22.98
N LEU A 106 23.33 18.79 -23.95
CA LEU A 106 23.24 19.29 -25.34
C LEU A 106 22.53 20.64 -25.41
N SER A 107 21.40 20.81 -24.71
CA SER A 107 20.69 22.10 -24.69
C SER A 107 21.50 23.24 -24.06
N ARG A 108 22.39 22.95 -23.09
CA ARG A 108 23.35 23.94 -22.54
C ARG A 108 24.46 24.30 -23.53
N TYR A 109 24.95 23.34 -24.33
CA TYR A 109 25.93 23.61 -25.38
C TYR A 109 25.36 24.47 -26.51
N PHE A 110 24.09 24.28 -26.88
CA PHE A 110 23.44 25.05 -27.95
C PHE A 110 22.84 26.39 -27.50
N ARG A 111 22.59 26.61 -26.20
CA ARG A 111 22.05 27.86 -25.66
C ARG A 111 23.13 28.92 -25.35
N GLY A 112 24.41 28.54 -25.40
CA GLY A 112 25.56 29.39 -25.08
C GLY A 112 26.23 30.09 -26.29
N ARG A 113 25.59 30.13 -27.45
CA ARG A 113 25.98 30.98 -28.59
C ARG A 113 24.82 31.82 -29.08
#